data_AF-A0A427BCL4-F1
#
_entry.id   AF-A0A427BCL4-F1
#
_cell.length_a   1.000
_cell.length_b   1.000
_cell.length_c   1.000
_cell.angle_alpha   90.00
_cell.angle_beta   90.00
_cell.angle_gamma   90.00
#
_symmetry.space_group_name_H-M   'P 1'
#
loop_
_entity.id
_entity.type
_entity.pdbx_description
1 polymer ?
#
loop_
_entity_poly.entity_id
_entity_poly.type
_entity_poly.pdbx_seq_one_letter_code
_entity_poly.pdbx_strand_id
1 'polypeptide(L)'
;MWINLTKEQQIQVLDQTGISKGLPAFVVEKDWWVCILLKAIFQSQYADSIIFKGGTSLSKAYHLIDRFSEDIDLIIDRHLLGFDKLNSKSQIKKLRKASGGFIINEFREELIRQLDQLEISRDLYEIKYNDHVDDTSDPNTLEIHYHSVVPVSNAYIQQRVLLEIGARSLTEPSETKSIIS
;
A
#
# COMPACT_ATOMS: atom_id res chain seq x y z
N MET A 1 -18.20 -8.38 1.79
CA MET A 1 -16.87 -9.04 1.73
C MET A 1 -16.72 -10.02 2.90
N TRP A 2 -15.73 -10.92 2.89
CA TRP A 2 -15.50 -11.85 4.01
C TRP A 2 -15.29 -11.11 5.34
N ILE A 3 -14.69 -9.92 5.30
CA ILE A 3 -14.48 -9.03 6.46
C ILE A 3 -15.77 -8.51 7.12
N ASN A 4 -16.93 -8.73 6.50
CA ASN A 4 -18.24 -8.36 7.06
C ASN A 4 -18.92 -9.54 7.79
N LEU A 5 -18.29 -10.72 7.81
CA LEU A 5 -18.79 -11.91 8.49
C LEU A 5 -18.51 -11.86 10.00
N THR A 6 -19.06 -12.80 10.78
CA THR A 6 -18.68 -12.92 12.20
C THR A 6 -17.20 -13.31 12.33
N LYS A 7 -16.56 -12.99 13.46
CA LYS A 7 -15.14 -13.33 13.69
C LYS A 7 -14.85 -14.82 13.46
N GLU A 8 -15.74 -15.70 13.91
CA GLU A 8 -15.62 -17.15 13.73
C GLU A 8 -15.65 -17.55 12.24
N GLN A 9 -16.57 -16.97 11.48
CA GLN A 9 -16.67 -17.20 10.03
C GLN A 9 -15.47 -16.64 9.28
N GLN A 10 -14.96 -15.48 9.68
CA GLN A 10 -13.77 -14.88 9.10
C GLN A 10 -12.55 -15.80 9.26
N ILE A 11 -12.34 -16.30 10.48
CA ILE A 11 -11.27 -17.27 10.78
C ILE A 11 -11.43 -18.52 9.91
N GLN A 12 -12.64 -19.09 9.82
CA GLN A 12 -12.89 -20.27 8.98
C GLN A 12 -12.57 -20.03 7.51
N VAL A 13 -12.94 -18.88 6.95
CA VAL A 13 -12.64 -18.53 5.55
C VAL A 13 -11.13 -18.42 5.33
N LEU A 14 -10.42 -17.77 6.26
CA LEU A 14 -8.96 -17.62 6.18
C LEU A 14 -8.25 -18.97 6.33
N ASP A 15 -8.69 -19.83 7.25
CA ASP A 15 -8.13 -21.17 7.45
C ASP A 15 -8.37 -22.07 6.24
N GLN A 16 -9.59 -22.11 5.70
CA GLN A 16 -9.91 -22.92 4.51
C GLN A 16 -9.12 -22.44 3.29
N THR A 17 -9.00 -21.13 3.11
CA THR A 17 -8.19 -20.54 2.04
C THR A 17 -6.72 -20.90 2.24
N GLY A 18 -6.21 -20.77 3.47
CA GLY A 18 -4.85 -21.14 3.82
C GLY A 18 -4.53 -22.60 3.52
N ILE A 19 -5.40 -23.53 3.93
CA ILE A 19 -5.27 -24.97 3.63
C ILE A 19 -5.22 -25.21 2.12
N SER A 20 -6.12 -24.57 1.35
CA SER A 20 -6.18 -24.74 -0.10
C SER A 20 -4.93 -24.23 -0.83
N LYS A 21 -4.26 -23.21 -0.27
CA LYS A 21 -3.08 -22.55 -0.84
C LYS A 21 -1.76 -23.04 -0.23
N GLY A 22 -1.81 -23.88 0.81
CA GLY A 22 -0.62 -24.27 1.57
C GLY A 22 0.00 -23.10 2.36
N LEU A 23 -0.80 -22.11 2.74
CA LEU A 23 -0.35 -20.90 3.45
C LEU A 23 -1.01 -20.79 4.83
N PRO A 24 -0.33 -20.21 5.83
CA PRO A 24 -0.98 -19.88 7.09
C PRO A 24 -2.09 -18.83 6.92
N ALA A 25 -3.16 -18.93 7.71
CA ALA A 25 -4.30 -18.00 7.65
C ALA A 25 -3.91 -16.51 7.78
N PHE A 26 -2.92 -16.20 8.63
CA PHE A 26 -2.44 -14.82 8.79
C PHE A 26 -1.74 -14.28 7.53
N VAL A 27 -1.12 -15.16 6.71
CA VAL A 27 -0.51 -14.78 5.42
C VAL A 27 -1.61 -14.42 4.43
N VAL A 28 -2.68 -15.22 4.38
CA VAL A 28 -3.85 -14.98 3.53
C VAL A 28 -4.52 -13.66 3.89
N GLU A 29 -4.73 -13.39 5.18
CA GLU A 29 -5.33 -12.15 5.66
C GLU A 29 -4.49 -10.93 5.25
N LYS A 30 -3.18 -10.99 5.47
CA LYS A 30 -2.28 -9.89 5.13
C LYS A 30 -2.19 -9.67 3.62
N ASP A 31 -2.17 -10.74 2.83
CA ASP A 31 -2.20 -10.66 1.37
C ASP A 31 -3.48 -9.99 0.86
N TRP A 32 -4.62 -10.29 1.51
CA TRP A 32 -5.88 -9.60 1.23
C TRP A 32 -5.80 -8.10 1.54
N TRP A 33 -5.16 -7.71 2.66
CA TRP A 33 -4.92 -6.29 2.99
C TRP A 33 -4.04 -5.59 1.95
N VAL A 34 -3.00 -6.25 1.44
CA VAL A 34 -2.18 -5.72 0.34
C VAL A 34 -3.04 -5.49 -0.90
N CYS A 35 -3.89 -6.47 -1.27
CA CYS A 35 -4.74 -6.38 -2.45
C CYS A 35 -5.83 -5.29 -2.33
N ILE A 36 -6.48 -5.16 -1.17
CA ILE A 36 -7.51 -4.13 -0.98
C ILE A 36 -6.91 -2.73 -0.95
N LEU A 37 -5.72 -2.55 -0.39
CA LEU A 37 -5.00 -1.27 -0.42
C LEU A 37 -4.60 -0.90 -1.85
N LEU A 38 -4.03 -1.83 -2.62
CA LEU A 38 -3.72 -1.60 -4.04
C LEU A 38 -4.99 -1.23 -4.81
N LYS A 39 -6.10 -1.93 -4.57
CA LYS A 39 -7.39 -1.61 -5.20
C LYS A 39 -7.83 -0.18 -4.84
N ALA A 40 -7.78 0.21 -3.57
CA ALA A 40 -8.15 1.55 -3.12
C ALA A 40 -7.27 2.63 -3.77
N ILE A 41 -5.95 2.40 -3.83
CA ILE A 41 -4.98 3.33 -4.43
C ILE A 41 -5.27 3.53 -5.92
N PHE A 42 -5.48 2.45 -6.68
CA PHE A 42 -5.70 2.53 -8.13
C PHE A 42 -7.17 2.82 -8.52
N GLN A 43 -8.08 2.96 -7.56
CA GLN A 43 -9.41 3.56 -7.75
C GLN A 43 -9.44 5.05 -7.37
N SER A 44 -8.33 5.57 -6.82
CA SER A 44 -8.20 6.97 -6.44
C SER A 44 -8.12 7.92 -7.63
N GLN A 45 -8.38 9.19 -7.36
CA GLN A 45 -8.15 10.27 -8.33
C GLN A 45 -6.67 10.42 -8.75
N TYR A 46 -5.74 9.77 -8.04
CA TYR A 46 -4.30 9.83 -8.30
C TYR A 46 -3.78 8.59 -9.06
N ALA A 47 -4.65 7.66 -9.47
CA ALA A 47 -4.26 6.40 -10.10
C ALA A 47 -3.32 6.59 -11.31
N ASP A 48 -3.59 7.59 -12.15
CA ASP A 48 -2.78 7.90 -13.34
C ASP A 48 -1.44 8.57 -13.02
N SER A 49 -1.25 9.04 -11.78
CA SER A 49 -0.03 9.67 -11.27
C SER A 49 0.71 8.79 -10.28
N ILE A 50 0.32 7.52 -10.12
CA ILE A 50 0.94 6.58 -9.19
C ILE A 50 1.40 5.34 -9.95
N ILE A 51 2.65 4.96 -9.72
CA ILE A 51 3.25 3.77 -10.32
C ILE A 51 3.57 2.77 -9.21
N PHE A 52 3.06 1.55 -9.35
CA PHE A 52 3.41 0.44 -8.47
C PHE A 52 4.70 -0.23 -8.95
N LYS A 53 5.70 -0.31 -8.08
CA LYS A 53 7.04 -0.84 -8.39
C LYS A 53 7.47 -1.91 -7.38
N GLY A 54 8.75 -2.28 -7.46
CA GLY A 54 9.38 -3.17 -6.50
C GLY A 54 9.00 -4.65 -6.68
N GLY A 55 9.47 -5.50 -5.77
CA GLY A 55 9.26 -6.94 -5.85
C GLY A 55 7.78 -7.34 -5.76
N THR A 56 6.95 -6.54 -5.08
CA THR A 56 5.50 -6.80 -4.96
C THR A 56 4.81 -6.66 -6.32
N SER A 57 5.19 -5.69 -7.15
CA SER A 57 4.67 -5.56 -8.52
C SER A 57 5.04 -6.77 -9.39
N LEU A 58 6.27 -7.28 -9.27
CA LEU A 58 6.74 -8.47 -9.99
C LEU A 58 5.97 -9.74 -9.58
N SER A 59 5.63 -9.87 -8.31
CA SER A 59 4.83 -11.00 -7.83
C SER A 59 3.36 -10.88 -8.23
N LYS A 60 2.73 -9.73 -7.98
CA LYS A 60 1.28 -9.52 -8.12
C LYS A 60 0.80 -9.28 -9.55
N ALA A 61 1.61 -8.64 -10.40
CA ALA A 61 1.22 -8.30 -11.75
C ALA A 61 1.91 -9.19 -12.81
N TYR A 62 3.07 -9.76 -12.49
CA TYR A 62 3.85 -10.56 -13.45
C TYR A 62 4.07 -12.03 -13.05
N HIS A 63 3.75 -12.44 -11.82
CA HIS A 63 4.05 -13.78 -11.29
C HIS A 63 5.51 -14.22 -11.50
N LEU A 64 6.45 -13.27 -11.43
CA LEU A 64 7.87 -13.57 -11.67
C LEU A 64 8.58 -14.10 -10.41
N ILE A 65 8.01 -13.85 -9.23
CA ILE A 65 8.57 -14.30 -7.95
C ILE A 65 7.47 -14.74 -6.98
N ASP A 66 7.73 -15.84 -6.27
CA ASP A 66 6.87 -16.37 -5.20
C ASP A 66 7.41 -15.94 -3.84
N ARG A 67 7.25 -14.65 -3.53
CA ARG A 67 7.54 -14.12 -2.19
C ARG A 67 6.31 -13.46 -1.61
N PHE A 68 6.06 -13.74 -0.34
CA PHE A 68 5.13 -12.95 0.44
C PHE A 68 5.70 -11.53 0.60
N SER A 69 4.86 -10.51 0.41
CA SER A 69 5.28 -9.12 0.50
C SER A 69 4.49 -8.40 1.58
N GLU A 70 5.23 -7.76 2.48
CA GLU A 70 4.67 -6.91 3.53
C GLU A 70 4.56 -5.44 3.08
N ASP A 71 5.20 -5.12 1.95
CA ASP A 71 5.44 -3.76 1.48
C ASP A 71 4.81 -3.52 0.11
N ILE A 72 4.29 -2.30 -0.09
CA ILE A 72 3.84 -1.77 -1.37
C ILE A 72 4.72 -0.57 -1.71
N ASP A 73 5.57 -0.73 -2.72
CA ASP A 73 6.43 0.33 -3.22
C ASP A 73 5.72 1.15 -4.31
N LEU A 74 5.53 2.45 -4.07
CA LEU A 74 4.90 3.37 -5.00
C LEU A 74 5.84 4.48 -5.44
N ILE A 75 5.58 5.00 -6.62
CA ILE A 75 6.15 6.25 -7.13
C ILE A 75 5.01 7.21 -7.40
N ILE A 76 5.11 8.45 -6.94
CA ILE A 76 4.25 9.55 -7.37
C ILE A 76 4.93 10.25 -8.54
N ASP A 77 4.17 10.46 -9.62
CA ASP A 77 4.61 11.33 -10.71
C ASP A 77 4.80 12.76 -10.19
N ARG A 78 6.04 13.23 -10.21
CA ARG A 78 6.42 14.58 -9.79
C ARG A 78 5.69 15.69 -10.55
N HIS A 79 5.15 15.43 -11.74
CA HIS A 79 4.34 16.39 -12.48
C HIS A 79 3.03 16.72 -11.74
N LEU A 80 2.44 15.75 -11.00
CA LEU A 80 1.29 15.98 -10.11
C LEU A 80 1.62 17.05 -9.05
N LEU A 81 2.86 17.07 -8.59
CA LEU A 81 3.35 18.00 -7.58
C LEU A 81 3.85 19.33 -8.17
N GLY A 82 3.71 19.52 -9.49
CA GLY A 82 4.15 20.73 -10.20
C GLY A 82 5.65 20.79 -10.51
N PHE A 83 6.34 19.63 -10.61
CA PHE A 83 7.78 19.57 -10.88
C PHE A 83 8.09 18.91 -12.23
N ASP A 84 8.40 19.71 -13.26
CA ASP A 84 8.73 19.16 -14.59
C ASP A 84 10.16 18.61 -14.69
N LYS A 85 11.13 19.37 -14.16
CA LYS A 85 12.56 19.06 -14.26
C LYS A 85 13.26 19.18 -12.92
N LEU A 86 14.11 18.21 -12.62
CA LEU A 86 14.94 18.17 -11.41
C LEU A 86 16.39 18.49 -11.76
N ASN A 87 16.68 19.76 -12.03
CA ASN A 87 17.99 20.19 -12.53
C ASN A 87 18.93 20.67 -11.40
N SER A 88 18.45 20.73 -10.16
CA SER A 88 19.23 21.25 -9.03
C SER A 88 18.91 20.55 -7.72
N LYS A 89 19.89 20.53 -6.80
CA LYS A 89 19.70 20.03 -5.43
C LYS A 89 18.58 20.76 -4.68
N SER A 90 18.39 22.06 -4.94
CA SER A 90 17.31 22.84 -4.34
C SER A 90 15.92 22.37 -4.81
N GLN A 91 15.75 22.07 -6.10
CA GLN A 91 14.49 21.52 -6.61
C GLN A 91 14.21 20.12 -6.03
N ILE A 92 15.22 19.28 -5.88
CA ILE A 92 15.07 17.96 -5.24
C ILE A 92 14.57 18.11 -3.80
N LYS A 93 15.16 19.02 -3.01
CA LYS A 93 14.71 19.29 -1.63
C LYS A 93 13.26 19.76 -1.58
N LYS A 94 12.87 20.66 -2.50
CA LYS A 94 11.48 21.13 -2.64
C LYS A 94 10.53 20.00 -3.00
N LEU A 95 10.92 19.13 -3.94
CA LEU A 95 10.13 17.96 -4.33
C LEU A 95 9.91 17.03 -3.14
N ARG A 96 10.94 16.72 -2.35
CA ARG A 96 10.81 15.85 -1.18
C ARG A 96 9.81 16.40 -0.17
N LYS A 97 9.91 17.70 0.14
CA LYS A 97 8.98 18.37 1.04
C LYS A 97 7.55 18.39 0.48
N ALA A 98 7.38 18.67 -0.81
CA ALA A 98 6.07 18.67 -1.45
C ALA A 98 5.46 17.26 -1.47
N SER A 99 6.25 16.25 -1.83
CA SER A 99 5.84 14.85 -1.84
C SER A 99 5.44 14.37 -0.46
N GLY A 100 6.21 14.67 0.59
CA GLY A 100 5.84 14.28 1.95
C GLY A 100 4.58 14.97 2.43
N GLY A 101 4.43 16.26 2.17
CA GLY A 101 3.21 17.00 2.48
C GLY A 101 1.99 16.43 1.77
N PHE A 102 2.11 16.11 0.49
CA PHE A 102 1.05 15.46 -0.28
C PHE A 102 0.69 14.08 0.29
N ILE A 103 1.70 13.25 0.61
CA ILE A 103 1.50 11.87 1.08
C ILE A 103 0.74 11.83 2.41
N ILE A 104 1.17 12.61 3.40
CA ILE A 104 0.56 12.56 4.75
C ILE A 104 -0.79 13.28 4.83
N ASN A 105 -1.10 14.13 3.85
CA ASN A 105 -2.37 14.87 3.79
C ASN A 105 -3.24 14.28 2.67
N GLU A 106 -3.13 14.86 1.48
CA GLU A 106 -4.03 14.63 0.34
C GLU A 106 -4.13 13.16 -0.06
N PHE A 107 -3.01 12.44 -0.16
CA PHE A 107 -3.01 11.02 -0.53
C PHE A 107 -3.59 10.13 0.57
N ARG A 108 -3.23 10.37 1.83
CA ARG A 108 -3.74 9.61 2.99
C ARG A 108 -5.25 9.76 3.13
N GLU A 109 -5.77 10.98 3.02
CA GLU A 109 -7.21 11.23 3.10
C GLU A 109 -7.97 10.61 1.92
N GLU A 110 -7.40 10.68 0.71
CA GLU A 110 -7.96 9.99 -0.46
C GLU A 110 -7.96 8.47 -0.30
N LEU A 111 -6.88 7.88 0.24
CA LEU A 111 -6.81 6.44 0.51
C LEU A 111 -7.92 6.02 1.49
N ILE A 112 -8.11 6.78 2.57
CA ILE A 112 -9.19 6.53 3.53
C ILE A 112 -10.56 6.63 2.84
N ARG A 113 -10.78 7.66 2.01
CA ARG A 113 -12.01 7.84 1.26
C ARG A 113 -12.31 6.65 0.34
N GLN A 114 -11.28 6.10 -0.31
CA GLN A 114 -11.40 4.92 -1.18
C GLN A 114 -11.68 3.64 -0.39
N LEU A 115 -11.07 3.48 0.79
CA LEU A 115 -11.38 2.39 1.70
C LEU A 115 -12.83 2.46 2.20
N ASP A 116 -13.33 3.65 2.54
CA ASP A 116 -14.74 3.88 2.90
C ASP A 116 -15.67 3.47 1.74
N GLN A 117 -15.32 3.81 0.49
CA GLN A 117 -16.07 3.40 -0.72
C GLN A 117 -16.03 1.89 -0.99
N LEU A 118 -14.98 1.22 -0.52
CA LEU A 118 -14.84 -0.23 -0.52
C LEU A 118 -15.48 -0.87 0.72
N GLU A 119 -16.30 -0.15 1.48
CA GLU A 119 -16.98 -0.64 2.68
C GLU A 119 -16.03 -1.17 3.77
N ILE A 120 -14.78 -0.70 3.79
CA ILE A 120 -13.80 -1.06 4.83
C ILE A 120 -13.95 -0.08 5.98
N SER A 121 -14.48 -0.57 7.11
CA SER A 121 -14.64 0.25 8.31
C SER A 121 -13.30 0.75 8.85
N ARG A 122 -13.28 2.01 9.30
CA ARG A 122 -12.13 2.64 9.97
C ARG A 122 -11.78 1.98 11.29
N ASP A 123 -12.70 1.25 11.91
CA ASP A 123 -12.42 0.47 13.13
C ASP A 123 -11.59 -0.78 12.85
N LEU A 124 -11.29 -1.10 11.59
CA LEU A 124 -10.50 -2.26 11.19
C LEU A 124 -9.02 -1.94 11.00
N TYR A 125 -8.63 -0.66 11.00
CA TYR A 125 -7.24 -0.27 10.77
C TYR A 125 -6.87 1.09 11.37
N GLU A 126 -5.59 1.28 11.63
CA GLU A 126 -4.96 2.55 11.99
C GLU A 126 -3.89 2.88 10.95
N ILE A 127 -3.80 4.15 10.53
CA ILE A 127 -2.71 4.62 9.68
C ILE A 127 -1.69 5.37 10.53
N LYS A 128 -0.50 4.81 10.69
CA LYS A 128 0.65 5.47 11.35
C LYS A 128 1.58 6.07 10.31
N TYR A 129 2.07 7.26 10.57
CA TYR A 129 2.96 8.00 9.68
C TYR A 129 3.79 9.01 10.48
N ASN A 130 4.89 9.47 9.90
CA ASN A 130 5.67 10.57 10.45
C ASN A 130 5.02 11.90 10.06
N ASP A 131 4.58 12.68 11.04
CA ASP A 131 3.96 14.00 10.83
C ASP A 131 4.98 15.09 10.50
N HIS A 132 6.26 14.82 10.73
CA HIS A 132 7.36 15.70 10.36
C HIS A 132 7.82 15.47 8.92
N VAL A 133 7.51 16.43 8.04
CA VAL A 133 7.98 16.44 6.65
C VAL A 133 9.15 17.39 6.49
N ASP A 134 10.31 16.85 6.11
CA ASP A 134 11.53 17.59 5.80
C ASP A 134 12.10 17.25 4.41
N ASP A 135 13.29 17.78 4.10
CA ASP A 135 13.95 17.58 2.81
C ASP A 135 14.74 16.25 2.71
N THR A 136 14.57 15.37 3.70
CA THR A 136 15.10 13.99 3.77
C THR A 136 13.99 12.94 3.79
N SER A 137 12.74 13.34 3.98
CA SER A 137 11.56 12.47 3.99
C SER A 137 11.19 11.95 2.59
N ASP A 138 12.11 11.31 1.86
CA ASP A 138 11.81 10.56 0.62
C ASP A 138 12.68 9.29 0.58
N PRO A 139 12.06 8.09 0.53
CA PRO A 139 10.61 7.87 0.47
C PRO A 139 9.90 8.15 1.81
N ASN A 140 8.61 8.50 1.76
CA ASN A 140 7.74 8.56 2.94
C ASN A 140 6.98 7.26 3.12
N THR A 141 6.60 7.01 4.36
CA THR A 141 5.89 5.79 4.73
C THR A 141 4.52 6.09 5.31
N LEU A 142 3.53 5.30 4.88
CA LEU A 142 2.26 5.12 5.58
C LEU A 142 2.19 3.67 6.04
N GLU A 143 1.99 3.44 7.33
CA GLU A 143 1.83 2.11 7.89
C GLU A 143 0.37 1.84 8.20
N ILE A 144 -0.22 0.87 7.52
CA ILE A 144 -1.62 0.47 7.74
C ILE A 144 -1.60 -0.71 8.70
N HIS A 145 -1.87 -0.45 9.97
CA HIS A 145 -1.97 -1.46 11.04
C HIS A 145 -3.41 -1.95 11.08
N TYR A 146 -3.66 -3.17 10.63
CA TYR A 146 -5.01 -3.73 10.60
C TYR A 146 -5.30 -4.59 11.83
N HIS A 147 -6.55 -4.61 12.28
CA HIS A 147 -7.01 -5.46 13.37
C HIS A 147 -7.25 -6.88 12.86
N SER A 148 -6.24 -7.72 12.97
CA SER A 148 -6.31 -9.12 12.56
C SER A 148 -7.33 -9.90 13.38
N VAL A 149 -8.02 -10.83 12.73
CA VAL A 149 -8.88 -11.82 13.40
C VAL A 149 -8.17 -13.15 13.67
N VAL A 150 -6.96 -13.34 13.12
CA VAL A 150 -6.16 -14.54 13.31
C VAL A 150 -5.24 -14.35 14.53
N PRO A 151 -5.24 -15.27 15.52
CA PRO A 151 -4.33 -15.20 16.65
C PRO A 151 -2.87 -15.25 16.16
N VAL A 152 -2.05 -14.25 16.55
CA VAL A 152 -0.63 -14.25 16.21
C VAL A 152 0.09 -15.29 17.05
N SER A 153 0.45 -16.42 16.45
CA SER A 153 1.32 -17.42 17.07
C SER A 153 2.81 -17.15 16.83
N ASN A 154 3.15 -16.19 15.96
CA ASN A 154 4.53 -15.95 15.52
C ASN A 154 4.91 -14.47 15.65
N ALA A 155 5.82 -14.15 16.56
CA ALA A 155 6.25 -12.77 16.87
C ALA A 155 6.99 -12.05 15.70
N TYR A 156 7.32 -12.76 14.63
CA TYR A 156 8.13 -12.24 13.53
C TYR A 156 7.35 -11.48 12.45
N ILE A 157 6.03 -11.66 12.32
CA ILE A 157 5.24 -11.02 11.26
C ILE A 157 4.31 -9.98 11.86
N GLN A 158 4.52 -8.72 11.45
CA GLN A 158 3.73 -7.59 11.92
C GLN A 158 2.41 -7.51 11.15
N GLN A 159 1.31 -7.25 11.87
CA GLN A 159 -0.04 -7.03 11.32
C GLN A 159 -0.18 -5.63 10.70
N ARG A 160 0.73 -5.31 9.79
CA ARG A 160 0.72 -4.07 9.04
C ARG A 160 1.11 -4.27 7.59
N VAL A 161 0.62 -3.39 6.74
CA VAL A 161 1.13 -3.20 5.37
C VAL A 161 1.86 -1.87 5.34
N LEU A 162 3.09 -1.88 4.82
CA LEU A 162 3.90 -0.67 4.66
C LEU A 162 3.74 -0.12 3.24
N LEU A 163 3.22 1.10 3.10
CA LEU A 163 3.30 1.84 1.84
C LEU A 163 4.56 2.68 1.85
N GLU A 164 5.52 2.37 0.98
CA GLU A 164 6.70 3.20 0.75
C GLU A 164 6.49 4.02 -0.53
N ILE A 165 6.48 5.35 -0.41
CA ILE A 165 6.06 6.24 -1.49
C ILE A 165 7.12 7.32 -1.72
N GLY A 166 7.68 7.39 -2.92
CA GLY A 166 8.68 8.40 -3.30
C GLY A 166 8.30 9.13 -4.59
N ALA A 167 8.87 10.31 -4.84
CA ALA A 167 8.59 11.09 -6.07
C ALA A 167 9.81 11.26 -6.98
N ARG A 168 10.93 10.61 -6.65
CA ARG A 168 12.22 10.82 -7.33
C ARG A 168 12.51 9.85 -8.46
N SER A 169 11.88 8.69 -8.45
CA SER A 169 12.14 7.63 -9.42
C SER A 169 11.61 8.03 -10.79
N LEU A 170 12.18 7.46 -11.85
CA LEU A 170 11.59 7.56 -13.18
C LEU A 170 10.26 6.80 -13.20
N THR A 171 9.27 7.36 -13.87
CA THR A 171 7.95 6.75 -14.09
C THR A 171 7.92 5.84 -15.32
N GLU A 172 9.00 5.88 -16.12
CA GLU A 172 9.17 5.09 -17.34
C GLU A 172 10.39 4.16 -17.27
N PRO A 173 10.30 2.95 -17.85
CA PRO A 173 9.11 2.38 -18.50
C PRO A 173 8.07 1.90 -17.47
N SER A 174 6.79 2.06 -17.81
CA SER A 174 5.64 1.50 -17.07
C SER A 174 4.55 1.05 -18.04
N GLU A 175 3.72 0.08 -17.63
CA GLU A 175 2.58 -0.40 -18.40
C GLU A 175 1.37 -0.62 -17.48
N THR A 176 0.16 -0.50 -18.05
CA THR A 176 -1.06 -0.90 -17.34
C THR A 176 -1.17 -2.42 -17.32
N LYS A 177 -1.27 -2.99 -16.13
CA LYS A 177 -1.37 -4.44 -15.93
C LYS A 177 -2.37 -4.79 -14.85
N SER A 178 -3.15 -5.85 -15.07
CA SER A 178 -4.04 -6.38 -14.04
C SER A 178 -3.24 -7.11 -12.96
N ILE A 179 -3.71 -7.02 -11.72
CA ILE A 179 -3.22 -7.88 -10.62
C ILE A 179 -3.84 -9.27 -10.82
N ILE A 180 -3.01 -10.31 -10.80
CA ILE A 180 -3.38 -11.70 -11.14
C ILE A 180 -3.47 -12.58 -9.86
N SER A 181 -3.61 -11.94 -8.69
CA SER A 181 -3.55 -12.59 -7.37
C SER A 181 -4.44 -13.83 -7.19
#